data_AF-A0A7X4KXS4-F1
#
_entry.id   AF-A0A7X4KXS4-F1
#
_cell.length_a   1.000
_cell.length_b   1.000
_cell.length_c   1.000
_cell.angle_alpha   90.00
_cell.angle_beta   90.00
_cell.angle_gamma   90.00
#
_symmetry.space_group_name_H-M   'P 1'
#
loop_
_entity.id
_entity.type
_entity.pdbx_description
1 polymer ?
#
loop_
_entity_poly.entity_id
_entity_poly.type
_entity_poly.pdbx_seq_one_letter_code
_entity_poly.pdbx_strand_id
1 'polypeptide(L)'
;MVLWAAVAPPTAQEPGTDPLLARRYQAGDRFGYLMTARNNDGAYEAKLTATVSRDAAGRLVEEYAWSDLVIDGIPRQLTPASREFRQAVTLNGDAPFVFPDLSRLQPGLIGPVTDLLTFYADLFLAMHAGQLRAPGDRFLVRRDVPNSWADGTVVLVGEGAIDFDITLTDIDRTNGVAGLLVKHVVPEEPAIQISVAWMRAPVADTPNNWVQVTRNGDMYDAAVGQETFDVELNISLESGRILRATMVNPVETVLRDCADIELTDCGEPRRRQIFRRVEMLAAD
;
A
#
# COMPACT_ATOMS: atom_id res chain seq x y z
N MET A 1 -6.58 -7.29 10.75
CA MET A 1 -5.18 -7.79 10.85
C MET A 1 -4.85 -8.41 9.51
N VAL A 2 -4.09 -7.71 8.66
CA VAL A 2 -3.73 -8.24 7.33
C VAL A 2 -2.72 -9.37 7.53
N LEU A 3 -3.19 -10.62 7.40
CA LEU A 3 -2.29 -11.77 7.33
C LEU A 3 -1.64 -11.77 5.94
N TRP A 4 -0.35 -11.43 5.90
CA TRP A 4 0.47 -11.73 4.74
C TRP A 4 0.67 -13.24 4.68
N ALA A 5 -0.14 -13.94 3.88
CA ALA A 5 0.14 -15.33 3.53
C ALA A 5 1.51 -15.39 2.84
N ALA A 6 2.36 -16.31 3.31
CA ALA A 6 3.70 -16.56 2.78
C ALA A 6 3.62 -16.81 1.27
N VAL A 7 4.29 -15.96 0.49
CA VAL A 7 4.52 -16.22 -0.93
C VAL A 7 5.47 -17.41 -1.00
N ALA A 8 5.17 -18.41 -1.85
CA ALA A 8 6.08 -19.53 -2.06
C ALA A 8 7.46 -19.01 -2.48
N PRO A 9 8.56 -19.53 -1.90
CA PRO A 9 9.89 -19.02 -2.18
C PRO A 9 10.22 -19.18 -3.67
N PRO A 10 10.80 -18.16 -4.32
CA PRO A 10 11.22 -18.27 -5.70
C PRO A 10 12.31 -19.33 -5.85
N THR A 11 12.33 -20.00 -7.00
CA THR A 11 13.40 -20.91 -7.40
C THR A 11 14.76 -20.23 -7.28
N ALA A 12 15.73 -20.94 -6.71
CA ALA A 12 17.07 -20.44 -6.40
C ALA A 12 17.71 -19.71 -7.59
N GLN A 13 18.13 -18.47 -7.35
CA GLN A 13 18.81 -17.60 -8.29
C GLN A 13 20.22 -18.17 -8.61
N GLU A 14 20.62 -18.18 -9.88
CA GLU A 14 21.98 -18.55 -10.26
C GLU A 14 23.00 -17.63 -9.56
N PRO A 15 24.07 -18.19 -8.95
CA PRO A 15 25.08 -17.40 -8.28
C PRO A 15 25.91 -16.64 -9.32
N GLY A 16 25.83 -15.30 -9.35
CA GLY A 16 26.75 -14.49 -10.16
C GLY A 16 26.36 -13.04 -10.47
N THR A 17 25.08 -12.68 -10.35
CA THR A 17 24.64 -11.30 -10.60
C THR A 17 23.83 -10.78 -9.43
N ASP A 18 24.34 -9.71 -8.78
CA ASP A 18 23.58 -8.95 -7.80
C ASP A 18 22.22 -8.56 -8.40
N PRO A 19 21.11 -8.67 -7.65
CA PRO A 19 19.81 -8.21 -8.12
C PRO A 19 19.87 -6.73 -8.50
N LEU A 20 19.28 -6.37 -9.66
CA LEU A 20 19.30 -5.00 -10.17
C LEU A 20 18.76 -3.98 -9.15
N LEU A 21 17.71 -4.37 -8.43
CA LEU A 21 17.02 -3.53 -7.45
C LEU A 21 17.47 -3.80 -6.00
N ALA A 22 18.61 -4.50 -5.81
CA ALA A 22 19.11 -4.81 -4.47
C ALA A 22 19.37 -3.54 -3.65
N ARG A 23 18.96 -3.55 -2.37
CA ARG A 23 19.34 -2.50 -1.42
C ARG A 23 20.82 -2.65 -1.05
N ARG A 24 21.57 -1.55 -1.14
CA ARG A 24 23.01 -1.49 -0.87
C ARG A 24 23.32 -0.52 0.27
N TYR A 25 22.48 -0.52 1.29
CA TYR A 25 22.66 0.36 2.44
C TYR A 25 23.74 -0.10 3.39
N GLN A 26 24.22 0.86 4.17
CA GLN A 26 25.07 0.66 5.32
C GLN A 26 24.31 1.04 6.59
N ALA A 27 24.64 0.36 7.69
CA ALA A 27 24.13 0.75 8.99
C ALA A 27 24.62 2.17 9.32
N GLY A 28 23.70 3.04 9.74
CA GLY A 28 23.95 4.46 9.97
C GLY A 28 23.53 5.38 8.82
N ASP A 29 23.24 4.85 7.63
CA ASP A 29 22.70 5.65 6.53
C ASP A 29 21.42 6.36 6.97
N ARG A 30 21.25 7.60 6.51
CA ARG A 30 20.09 8.44 6.79
C ARG A 30 19.57 9.06 5.51
N PHE A 31 18.25 9.16 5.41
CA PHE A 31 17.59 9.84 4.30
C PHE A 31 16.23 10.35 4.74
N GLY A 32 15.77 11.43 4.10
CA GLY A 32 14.47 12.03 4.33
C GLY A 32 13.52 11.80 3.16
N TYR A 33 12.22 11.91 3.43
CA TYR A 33 11.20 12.03 2.40
C TYR A 33 10.20 13.12 2.75
N LEU A 34 9.65 13.72 1.70
CA LEU A 34 8.41 14.47 1.74
C LEU A 34 7.33 13.62 1.07
N MET A 35 6.24 13.37 1.78
CA MET A 35 5.07 12.68 1.25
C MET A 35 3.89 13.63 1.18
N THR A 36 3.22 13.67 0.04
CA THR A 36 1.99 14.43 -0.17
C THR A 36 0.90 13.52 -0.70
N ALA A 37 -0.35 13.82 -0.34
CA ALA A 37 -1.47 13.19 -1.01
C ALA A 37 -2.64 14.14 -1.14
N ARG A 38 -3.49 13.83 -2.13
CA ARG A 38 -4.78 14.49 -2.34
C ARG A 38 -5.82 13.45 -2.69
N ASN A 39 -7.02 13.62 -2.15
CA ASN A 39 -8.21 12.92 -2.60
C ASN A 39 -9.38 13.91 -2.75
N ASN A 40 -10.58 13.41 -3.03
CA ASN A 40 -11.77 14.23 -3.20
C ASN A 40 -12.17 15.00 -1.94
N ASP A 41 -11.75 14.52 -0.77
CA ASP A 41 -12.23 14.98 0.53
C ASP A 41 -11.15 15.74 1.34
N GLY A 42 -9.91 15.78 0.87
CA GLY A 42 -8.81 16.46 1.56
C GLY A 42 -7.42 16.23 0.97
N ALA A 43 -6.42 16.75 1.68
CA ALA A 43 -5.01 16.61 1.34
C ALA A 43 -4.14 16.50 2.60
N TYR A 44 -2.98 15.86 2.46
CA TYR A 44 -1.95 15.91 3.49
C TYR A 44 -0.56 16.17 2.91
N GLU A 45 0.31 16.64 3.78
CA GLU A 45 1.76 16.61 3.64
C GLU A 45 2.36 16.05 4.94
N ALA A 46 3.32 15.14 4.82
CA ALA A 46 4.02 14.53 5.94
C ALA A 46 5.51 14.42 5.61
N LYS A 47 6.38 14.75 6.56
CA LYS A 47 7.81 14.44 6.44
C LYS A 47 8.17 13.21 7.24
N LEU A 48 9.18 12.50 6.77
CA LEU A 48 9.72 11.36 7.47
C LEU A 48 11.22 11.26 7.23
N THR A 49 11.92 10.71 8.22
CA THR A 49 13.34 10.41 8.14
C THR A 49 13.54 8.95 8.44
N ALA A 50 14.42 8.29 7.71
CA ALA A 50 14.83 6.93 7.99
C ALA A 50 16.26 6.92 8.53
N THR A 51 16.53 6.00 9.45
CA THR A 51 17.89 5.58 9.80
C THR A 51 18.02 4.09 9.56
N VAL A 52 19.05 3.68 8.84
CA VAL A 52 19.34 2.26 8.60
C VAL A 52 20.06 1.69 9.81
N SER A 53 19.56 0.58 10.33
CA SER A 53 20.14 -0.16 11.45
C SER A 53 20.18 -1.66 11.16
N ARG A 54 20.80 -2.43 12.05
CA ARG A 54 20.71 -3.89 12.03
C ARG A 54 19.74 -4.37 13.10
N ASP A 55 18.84 -5.28 12.74
CA ASP A 55 18.02 -5.98 13.73
C ASP A 55 18.82 -7.03 14.49
N ALA A 56 18.16 -7.72 15.44
CA ALA A 56 18.79 -8.78 16.24
C ALA A 56 19.30 -9.97 15.41
N ALA A 57 18.80 -10.15 14.18
CA ALA A 57 19.25 -11.17 13.23
C ALA A 57 20.36 -10.64 12.28
N GLY A 58 20.82 -9.40 12.47
CA GLY A 58 21.85 -8.76 11.65
C GLY A 58 21.35 -8.22 10.31
N ARG A 59 20.04 -8.29 10.02
CA ARG A 59 19.43 -7.79 8.78
C ARG A 59 19.35 -6.28 8.81
N LEU A 60 19.57 -5.65 7.65
CA LEU A 60 19.38 -4.21 7.51
C LEU A 60 17.89 -3.86 7.54
N VAL A 61 17.55 -2.87 8.35
CA VAL A 61 16.20 -2.35 8.55
C VAL A 61 16.25 -0.83 8.46
N GLU A 62 15.33 -0.25 7.69
CA GLU A 62 15.08 1.18 7.66
C GLU A 62 14.06 1.50 8.75
N GLU A 63 14.46 2.28 9.76
CA GLU A 63 13.55 2.74 10.81
C GLU A 63 13.12 4.18 10.51
N TYR A 64 11.82 4.34 10.23
CA TYR A 64 11.22 5.61 9.88
C TYR A 64 10.63 6.31 11.10
N ALA A 65 10.98 7.59 11.24
CA ALA A 65 10.41 8.53 12.19
C ALA A 65 9.64 9.63 11.43
N TRP A 66 8.42 9.89 11.87
CA TRP A 66 7.54 10.90 11.29
C TRP A 66 7.75 12.25 11.95
N SER A 67 7.77 13.30 11.15
CA SER A 67 7.96 14.69 11.55
C SER A 67 7.08 15.58 10.69
N ASP A 68 6.54 16.68 11.21
CA ASP A 68 5.68 17.60 10.46
C ASP A 68 4.49 16.93 9.76
N LEU A 69 3.27 17.22 10.22
CA LEU A 69 2.06 16.84 9.51
C LEU A 69 1.28 18.10 9.16
N VAL A 70 0.83 18.21 7.92
CA VAL A 70 -0.10 19.24 7.47
C VAL A 70 -1.32 18.52 6.91
N ILE A 71 -2.51 18.86 7.39
CA ILE A 71 -3.79 18.34 6.88
C ILE A 71 -4.59 19.52 6.37
N ASP A 72 -4.99 19.49 5.10
CA ASP A 72 -5.76 20.55 4.43
C ASP A 72 -5.11 21.93 4.58
N GLY A 73 -3.78 21.99 4.45
CA GLY A 73 -2.99 23.22 4.61
C GLY A 73 -2.81 23.68 6.06
N ILE A 74 -3.32 22.95 7.05
CA ILE A 74 -3.20 23.30 8.47
C ILE A 74 -2.14 22.43 9.13
N PRO A 75 -1.03 23.02 9.62
CA PRO A 75 -0.04 22.28 10.41
C PRO A 75 -0.67 21.64 11.65
N ARG A 76 -0.34 20.38 11.89
CA ARG A 76 -0.78 19.57 13.02
C ARG A 76 0.44 19.16 13.83
N GLN A 77 0.46 19.54 15.09
CA GLN A 77 1.46 19.03 16.01
C GLN A 77 1.25 17.53 16.21
N LEU A 78 2.30 16.74 16.03
CA LEU A 78 2.26 15.32 16.29
C LEU A 78 2.01 15.04 17.78
N THR A 79 1.10 14.12 18.10
CA THR A 79 0.92 13.60 19.47
C THR A 79 2.20 12.92 19.95
N PRO A 80 2.44 12.79 21.28
CA PRO A 80 3.60 12.07 21.80
C PRO A 80 3.75 10.67 21.20
N ALA A 81 2.66 9.89 21.15
CA ALA A 81 2.65 8.56 20.55
C ALA A 81 3.05 8.58 19.07
N SER A 82 2.58 9.55 18.29
CA SER A 82 2.92 9.67 16.86
C SER A 82 4.37 10.10 16.63
N ARG A 83 4.97 10.88 17.55
CA ARG A 83 6.39 11.25 17.48
C ARG A 83 7.32 10.12 17.88
N GLU A 84 6.89 9.28 18.82
CA GLU A 84 7.63 8.11 19.28
C GLU A 84 7.48 6.91 18.35
N PHE A 85 6.43 6.90 17.53
CA PHE A 85 6.19 5.85 16.55
C PHE A 85 7.38 5.67 15.61
N ARG A 86 7.80 4.41 15.47
CA ARG A 86 8.84 3.98 14.55
C ARG A 86 8.30 2.89 13.65
N GLN A 87 8.47 3.09 12.36
CA GLN A 87 8.05 2.14 11.34
C GLN A 87 9.28 1.48 10.76
N ALA A 88 9.43 0.19 11.05
CA ALA A 88 10.53 -0.62 10.56
C ALA A 88 10.13 -1.30 9.26
N VAL A 89 10.92 -1.10 8.21
CA VAL A 89 10.80 -1.84 6.94
C VAL A 89 12.14 -2.47 6.58
N THR A 90 12.09 -3.63 5.95
CA THR A 90 13.23 -4.32 5.38
C THR A 90 12.84 -4.83 4.01
N LEU A 91 13.81 -5.02 3.12
CA LEU A 91 13.60 -5.75 1.87
C LEU A 91 14.45 -7.02 1.83
N ASN A 92 14.84 -7.51 3.00
CA ASN A 92 15.57 -8.76 3.17
C ASN A 92 14.68 -9.78 3.88
N GLY A 93 14.76 -11.04 3.44
CA GLY A 93 14.02 -12.16 4.04
C GLY A 93 12.61 -12.29 3.49
N ASP A 94 11.74 -12.96 4.24
CA ASP A 94 10.46 -13.46 3.69
C ASP A 94 9.30 -12.46 3.77
N ALA A 95 9.47 -11.35 4.49
CA ALA A 95 8.43 -10.33 4.63
C ALA A 95 9.05 -8.93 4.78
N PRO A 96 8.47 -7.91 4.12
CA PRO A 96 9.05 -6.57 4.13
C PRO A 96 8.86 -5.84 5.45
N PHE A 97 7.81 -6.18 6.20
CA PHE A 97 7.49 -5.55 7.47
C PHE A 97 6.45 -6.37 8.23
N VAL A 98 6.34 -6.09 9.52
CA VAL A 98 5.16 -6.43 10.32
C VAL A 98 4.24 -5.21 10.29
N PHE A 99 2.97 -5.41 9.95
CA PHE A 99 2.01 -4.30 9.94
C PHE A 99 1.94 -3.69 11.35
N PRO A 100 2.18 -2.38 11.50
CA PRO A 100 2.28 -1.75 12.81
C PRO A 100 0.92 -1.63 13.49
N ASP A 101 0.91 -1.55 14.82
CA ASP A 101 -0.28 -1.14 15.57
C ASP A 101 -0.53 0.36 15.36
N LEU A 102 -1.61 0.67 14.64
CA LEU A 102 -2.00 2.04 14.31
C LEU A 102 -2.95 2.66 15.36
N SER A 103 -3.42 1.89 16.35
CA SER A 103 -4.47 2.32 17.30
C SER A 103 -4.10 3.54 18.15
N ARG A 104 -2.79 3.77 18.32
CA ARG A 104 -2.24 4.87 19.13
C ARG A 104 -1.80 6.07 18.30
N LEU A 105 -1.83 5.94 16.97
CA LEU A 105 -1.47 7.04 16.08
C LEU A 105 -2.59 8.06 16.01
N GLN A 106 -2.21 9.32 15.83
CA GLN A 106 -3.18 10.33 15.49
C GLN A 106 -3.80 10.00 14.11
N PRO A 107 -5.12 10.15 13.93
CA PRO A 107 -5.81 9.70 12.72
C PRO A 107 -5.19 10.23 11.40
N GLY A 108 -4.76 11.50 11.39
CA GLY A 108 -4.15 12.12 10.20
C GLY A 108 -2.81 11.52 9.76
N LEU A 109 -2.16 10.68 10.57
CA LEU A 109 -0.89 10.03 10.23
C LEU A 109 -1.06 8.59 9.70
N ILE A 110 -2.24 7.98 9.88
CA ILE A 110 -2.52 6.60 9.46
C ILE A 110 -2.39 6.47 7.92
N GLY A 111 -2.94 7.42 7.17
CA GLY A 111 -2.82 7.46 5.70
C GLY A 111 -1.36 7.48 5.21
N PRO A 112 -0.54 8.47 5.62
CA PRO A 112 0.88 8.48 5.27
C PRO A 112 1.64 7.19 5.63
N VAL A 113 1.40 6.64 6.82
CA VAL A 113 2.04 5.40 7.28
C VAL A 113 1.71 4.22 6.38
N THR A 114 0.43 4.06 6.04
CA THR A 114 -0.03 2.97 5.17
C THR A 114 0.46 3.11 3.74
N ASP A 115 0.55 4.33 3.21
CA ASP A 115 1.11 4.57 1.87
C ASP A 115 2.59 4.23 1.77
N LEU A 116 3.38 4.54 2.80
CA LEU A 116 4.77 4.11 2.86
C LEU A 116 4.87 2.58 2.79
N LEU A 117 4.01 1.87 3.52
CA LEU A 117 3.98 0.40 3.49
C LEU A 117 3.62 -0.13 2.10
N THR A 118 2.67 0.50 1.40
CA THR A 118 2.32 0.11 0.02
C THR A 118 3.54 0.21 -0.90
N PHE A 119 4.24 1.35 -0.91
CA PHE A 119 5.44 1.51 -1.75
C PHE A 119 6.53 0.48 -1.44
N TYR A 120 6.72 0.15 -0.15
CA TYR A 120 7.70 -0.85 0.26
C TYR A 120 7.26 -2.28 -0.03
N ALA A 121 5.96 -2.59 0.04
CA ALA A 121 5.43 -3.88 -0.35
C ALA A 121 5.60 -4.14 -1.86
N ASP A 122 5.30 -3.14 -2.69
CA ASP A 122 5.44 -3.21 -4.14
C ASP A 122 6.90 -3.48 -4.54
N LEU A 123 7.81 -2.71 -3.94
CA LEU A 123 9.23 -2.89 -4.20
C LEU A 123 9.75 -4.23 -3.68
N PHE A 124 9.24 -4.70 -2.53
CA PHE A 124 9.56 -6.03 -2.02
C PHE A 124 9.19 -7.12 -3.02
N LEU A 125 7.96 -7.10 -3.55
CA LEU A 125 7.49 -8.05 -4.55
C LEU A 125 8.35 -8.01 -5.82
N ALA A 126 8.64 -6.81 -6.32
CA ALA A 126 9.48 -6.58 -7.49
C ALA A 126 10.88 -7.18 -7.33
N MET A 127 11.49 -6.99 -6.15
CA MET A 127 12.83 -7.50 -5.85
C MET A 127 12.85 -9.02 -5.69
N HIS A 128 11.88 -9.60 -4.97
CA HIS A 128 11.92 -11.01 -4.60
C HIS A 128 11.55 -11.94 -5.76
N ALA A 129 10.77 -11.48 -6.73
CA ALA A 129 10.44 -12.30 -7.89
C ALA A 129 11.66 -12.68 -8.74
N GLY A 130 12.74 -11.89 -8.72
CA GLY A 130 13.98 -12.18 -9.45
C GLY A 130 13.87 -12.12 -10.99
N GLN A 131 12.75 -11.60 -11.51
CA GLN A 131 12.39 -11.62 -12.94
C GLN A 131 12.72 -10.32 -13.69
N LEU A 132 13.07 -9.24 -12.99
CA LEU A 132 13.31 -7.92 -13.60
C LEU A 132 14.80 -7.70 -13.87
N ARG A 133 15.23 -7.82 -15.14
CA ARG A 133 16.63 -7.71 -15.58
C ARG A 133 16.83 -6.62 -16.63
N ALA A 134 15.86 -6.38 -17.49
CA ALA A 134 15.89 -5.41 -18.57
C ALA A 134 14.56 -4.65 -18.70
N PRO A 135 14.57 -3.41 -19.23
CA PRO A 135 13.33 -2.67 -19.50
C PRO A 135 12.35 -3.49 -20.33
N GLY A 136 11.08 -3.51 -19.91
CA GLY A 136 10.01 -4.32 -20.48
C GLY A 136 9.81 -5.68 -19.81
N ASP A 137 10.75 -6.14 -18.97
CA ASP A 137 10.53 -7.34 -18.15
C ASP A 137 9.32 -7.12 -17.24
N ARG A 138 8.45 -8.14 -17.19
CA ARG A 138 7.15 -8.07 -16.55
C ARG A 138 6.76 -9.42 -15.98
N PHE A 139 6.10 -9.41 -14.83
CA PHE A 139 5.52 -10.61 -14.24
C PHE A 139 4.25 -10.29 -13.42
N LEU A 140 3.42 -11.30 -13.21
CA LEU A 140 2.19 -11.21 -12.43
C LEU A 140 2.35 -11.95 -11.10
N VAL A 141 1.99 -11.31 -9.99
CA VAL A 141 1.83 -11.94 -8.68
C VAL A 141 0.34 -12.11 -8.43
N ARG A 142 -0.12 -13.37 -8.42
CA ARG A 142 -1.50 -13.70 -8.08
C ARG A 142 -1.68 -13.86 -6.58
N ARG A 143 -2.81 -13.39 -6.06
CA ARG A 143 -3.22 -13.52 -4.66
C ARG A 143 -4.58 -14.19 -4.58
N ASP A 144 -4.58 -15.42 -4.06
CA ASP A 144 -5.81 -16.22 -3.96
C ASP A 144 -6.63 -15.92 -2.69
N VAL A 145 -6.22 -14.92 -1.90
CA VAL A 145 -6.84 -14.60 -0.61
C VAL A 145 -7.02 -13.08 -0.49
N PRO A 146 -8.23 -12.60 -0.13
CA PRO A 146 -8.46 -11.19 0.11
C PRO A 146 -7.70 -10.70 1.34
N ASN A 147 -7.25 -9.45 1.30
CA ASN A 147 -6.78 -8.73 2.48
C ASN A 147 -7.99 -8.28 3.29
N SER A 148 -7.88 -8.30 4.63
CA SER A 148 -8.95 -7.84 5.51
C SER A 148 -8.49 -6.79 6.52
N TRP A 149 -9.28 -5.72 6.63
CA TRP A 149 -9.17 -4.66 7.63
C TRP A 149 -10.39 -4.59 8.57
N ALA A 150 -11.28 -5.58 8.52
CA ALA A 150 -12.36 -5.69 9.48
C ALA A 150 -11.81 -5.77 10.91
N ASP A 151 -12.41 -5.00 11.83
CA ASP A 151 -12.11 -4.99 13.26
C ASP A 151 -13.20 -5.69 14.09
N GLY A 152 -14.32 -6.06 13.46
CA GLY A 152 -15.45 -6.75 14.07
C GLY A 152 -16.35 -5.86 14.94
N THR A 153 -16.06 -4.57 15.04
CA THR A 153 -16.78 -3.60 15.89
C THR A 153 -17.36 -2.44 15.09
N VAL A 154 -16.50 -1.68 14.42
CA VAL A 154 -16.85 -0.56 13.54
C VAL A 154 -16.87 -1.04 12.11
N VAL A 155 -15.78 -1.64 11.63
CA VAL A 155 -15.72 -2.27 10.31
C VAL A 155 -16.02 -3.76 10.47
N LEU A 156 -17.23 -4.15 10.07
CA LEU A 156 -17.75 -5.52 10.21
C LEU A 156 -17.26 -6.41 9.07
N VAL A 157 -17.28 -5.87 7.86
CA VAL A 157 -16.67 -6.45 6.66
C VAL A 157 -15.78 -5.38 6.07
N GLY A 158 -14.57 -5.75 5.68
CA GLY A 158 -13.61 -4.85 5.07
C GLY A 158 -12.61 -5.73 4.36
N GLU A 159 -12.83 -5.98 3.08
CA GLU A 159 -12.03 -6.89 2.28
C GLU A 159 -11.68 -6.30 0.92
N GLY A 160 -10.47 -6.60 0.46
CA GLY A 160 -9.95 -6.18 -0.82
C GLY A 160 -9.06 -7.25 -1.42
N ALA A 161 -9.21 -7.54 -2.70
CA ALA A 161 -8.41 -8.54 -3.40
C ALA A 161 -7.75 -7.94 -4.64
N ILE A 162 -6.44 -8.15 -4.75
CA ILE A 162 -5.59 -7.47 -5.71
C ILE A 162 -4.48 -8.42 -6.14
N ASP A 163 -4.28 -8.51 -7.45
CA ASP A 163 -3.10 -9.07 -8.07
C ASP A 163 -2.12 -7.94 -8.44
N PHE A 164 -0.84 -8.26 -8.60
CA PHE A 164 0.19 -7.27 -8.91
C PHE A 164 0.82 -7.56 -10.26
N ASP A 165 0.63 -6.66 -11.20
CA ASP A 165 1.27 -6.68 -12.51
C ASP A 165 2.46 -5.72 -12.51
N ILE A 166 3.66 -6.29 -12.41
CA ILE A 166 4.90 -5.57 -12.13
C ILE A 166 5.75 -5.53 -13.39
N THR A 167 6.15 -4.33 -13.80
CA THR A 167 6.99 -4.09 -14.99
C THR A 167 8.18 -3.21 -14.64
N LEU A 168 9.39 -3.63 -15.04
CA LEU A 168 10.57 -2.75 -15.07
C LEU A 168 10.46 -1.86 -16.29
N THR A 169 10.21 -0.57 -16.11
CA THR A 169 9.89 0.34 -17.22
C THR A 169 11.13 0.91 -17.89
N ASP A 170 12.18 1.22 -17.12
CA ASP A 170 13.42 1.78 -17.65
C ASP A 170 14.64 1.52 -16.74
N ILE A 171 15.85 1.63 -17.31
CA ILE A 171 17.13 1.65 -16.58
C ILE A 171 17.98 2.79 -17.13
N ASP A 172 17.93 3.94 -16.46
CA ASP A 172 18.78 5.08 -16.74
C ASP A 172 20.12 4.96 -15.99
N ARG A 173 21.12 4.38 -16.67
CA ARG A 173 22.47 4.25 -16.11
C ARG A 173 23.22 5.58 -16.00
N THR A 174 22.80 6.60 -16.73
CA THR A 174 23.45 7.92 -16.70
C THR A 174 23.11 8.64 -15.41
N ASN A 175 21.83 8.59 -15.02
CA ASN A 175 21.35 9.19 -13.78
C ASN A 175 21.33 8.20 -12.60
N GLY A 176 21.64 6.92 -12.84
CA GLY A 176 21.69 5.90 -11.81
C GLY A 176 20.30 5.53 -11.27
N VAL A 177 19.28 5.46 -12.14
CA VAL A 177 17.88 5.23 -11.75
C VAL A 177 17.27 4.05 -12.51
N ALA A 178 16.51 3.21 -11.82
CA ALA A 178 15.59 2.24 -12.43
C ALA A 178 14.14 2.69 -12.21
N GLY A 179 13.32 2.59 -13.26
CA GLY A 179 11.88 2.84 -13.20
C GLY A 179 11.10 1.55 -13.05
N LEU A 180 10.12 1.54 -12.15
CA LEU A 180 9.20 0.42 -11.94
C LEU A 180 7.76 0.92 -12.03
N LEU A 181 6.90 0.13 -12.67
CA LEU A 181 5.45 0.28 -12.63
C LEU A 181 4.84 -0.98 -11.99
N VAL A 182 4.04 -0.79 -10.94
CA VAL A 182 3.27 -1.83 -10.27
C VAL A 182 1.79 -1.49 -10.40
N LYS A 183 1.08 -2.28 -11.19
CA LYS A 183 -0.38 -2.16 -11.31
C LYS A 183 -1.04 -3.14 -10.36
N HIS A 184 -1.86 -2.61 -9.48
CA HIS A 184 -2.75 -3.36 -8.61
C HIS A 184 -4.03 -3.61 -9.40
N VAL A 185 -4.16 -4.84 -9.91
CA VAL A 185 -5.22 -5.23 -10.83
C VAL A 185 -6.25 -6.11 -10.13
N VAL A 186 -7.48 -6.07 -10.64
CA VAL A 186 -8.56 -6.93 -10.17
C VAL A 186 -8.26 -8.39 -10.52
N PRO A 187 -8.21 -9.32 -9.55
CA PRO A 187 -8.10 -10.74 -9.85
C PRO A 187 -9.31 -11.23 -10.64
N GLU A 188 -9.12 -12.27 -11.46
CA GLU A 188 -10.23 -12.93 -12.17
C GLU A 188 -11.28 -13.49 -11.19
N GLU A 189 -10.81 -13.98 -10.04
CA GLU A 189 -11.62 -14.50 -8.94
C GLU A 189 -11.23 -13.80 -7.62
N PRO A 190 -11.77 -12.61 -7.31
CA PRO A 190 -11.35 -11.81 -6.15
C PRO A 190 -11.54 -12.47 -4.78
N ALA A 191 -12.35 -13.53 -4.69
CA ALA A 191 -12.62 -14.27 -3.44
C ALA A 191 -13.08 -13.41 -2.23
N ILE A 192 -13.50 -12.16 -2.44
CA ILE A 192 -14.09 -11.31 -1.40
C ILE A 192 -15.47 -11.82 -0.98
N GLN A 193 -15.83 -11.59 0.27
CA GLN A 193 -17.09 -12.01 0.86
C GLN A 193 -18.21 -11.04 0.50
N ILE A 194 -19.10 -11.48 -0.41
CA ILE A 194 -20.30 -10.73 -0.80
C ILE A 194 -21.55 -11.41 -0.23
N SER A 195 -22.12 -10.81 0.81
CA SER A 195 -23.23 -11.38 1.60
C SER A 195 -24.60 -11.27 0.93
N VAL A 196 -24.85 -10.21 0.13
CA VAL A 196 -26.18 -9.91 -0.42
C VAL A 196 -26.21 -9.75 -1.94
N ALA A 197 -27.36 -10.05 -2.53
CA ALA A 197 -27.52 -10.12 -3.98
C ALA A 197 -27.22 -8.79 -4.70
N TRP A 198 -27.60 -7.65 -4.12
CA TRP A 198 -27.39 -6.34 -4.76
C TRP A 198 -25.92 -5.97 -4.89
N MET A 199 -25.04 -6.55 -4.06
CA MET A 199 -23.59 -6.31 -4.10
C MET A 199 -22.85 -7.19 -5.11
N ARG A 200 -23.50 -8.22 -5.68
CA ARG A 200 -22.86 -9.16 -6.61
C ARG A 200 -22.71 -8.62 -8.02
N ALA A 201 -23.55 -7.67 -8.41
CA ALA A 201 -23.44 -7.02 -9.70
C ALA A 201 -22.14 -6.20 -9.76
N PRO A 202 -21.27 -6.39 -10.76
CA PRO A 202 -20.10 -5.56 -10.97
C PRO A 202 -20.48 -4.08 -11.04
N VAL A 203 -19.74 -3.24 -10.31
CA VAL A 203 -19.93 -1.78 -10.34
C VAL A 203 -19.34 -1.17 -11.62
N ALA A 204 -18.27 -1.79 -12.12
CA ALA A 204 -17.50 -1.40 -13.31
C ALA A 204 -17.38 -2.59 -14.29
N ASP A 205 -16.35 -2.59 -15.13
CA ASP A 205 -16.10 -3.57 -16.19
C ASP A 205 -15.45 -4.88 -15.72
N THR A 206 -14.92 -4.93 -14.50
CA THR A 206 -14.39 -6.14 -13.85
C THR A 206 -15.25 -6.57 -12.66
N PRO A 207 -15.09 -7.81 -12.14
CA PRO A 207 -15.68 -8.19 -10.88
C PRO A 207 -15.37 -7.19 -9.76
N ASN A 208 -16.28 -7.09 -8.78
CA ASN A 208 -16.00 -6.32 -7.57
C ASN A 208 -14.87 -7.00 -6.80
N ASN A 209 -13.85 -6.25 -6.44
CA ASN A 209 -12.70 -6.72 -5.67
C ASN A 209 -12.52 -5.99 -4.35
N TRP A 210 -13.44 -5.08 -4.03
CA TRP A 210 -13.45 -4.34 -2.78
C TRP A 210 -14.86 -4.35 -2.17
N VAL A 211 -14.94 -4.55 -0.85
CA VAL A 211 -16.18 -4.52 -0.08
C VAL A 211 -15.95 -3.98 1.32
N GLN A 212 -16.88 -3.17 1.81
CA GLN A 212 -16.89 -2.69 3.19
C GLN A 212 -18.30 -2.59 3.75
N VAL A 213 -18.46 -2.98 5.00
CA VAL A 213 -19.67 -2.79 5.80
C VAL A 213 -19.24 -2.19 7.14
N THR A 214 -19.70 -0.97 7.41
CA THR A 214 -19.36 -0.22 8.61
C THR A 214 -20.60 0.02 9.45
N ARG A 215 -20.51 -0.18 10.76
CA ARG A 215 -21.54 0.22 11.72
C ARG A 215 -21.52 1.74 11.88
N ASN A 216 -22.67 2.38 11.70
CA ASN A 216 -22.86 3.82 11.81
C ASN A 216 -24.05 4.11 12.75
N GLY A 217 -23.77 4.09 14.06
CA GLY A 217 -24.82 4.14 15.09
C GLY A 217 -25.69 2.88 15.04
N ASP A 218 -27.00 3.08 14.85
CA ASP A 218 -27.98 2.00 14.69
C ASP A 218 -28.14 1.53 13.23
N MET A 219 -27.43 2.15 12.29
CA MET A 219 -27.46 1.81 10.87
C MET A 219 -26.12 1.21 10.40
N TYR A 220 -26.08 0.80 9.14
CA TYR A 220 -24.92 0.22 8.49
C TYR A 220 -24.66 0.90 7.15
N ASP A 221 -23.43 1.35 6.93
CA ASP A 221 -22.97 1.85 5.65
C ASP A 221 -22.33 0.68 4.89
N ALA A 222 -22.99 0.20 3.83
CA ALA A 222 -22.52 -0.90 3.00
C ALA A 222 -22.05 -0.40 1.64
N ALA A 223 -20.87 -0.85 1.22
CA ALA A 223 -20.27 -0.44 -0.04
C ALA A 223 -19.56 -1.62 -0.71
N VAL A 224 -19.64 -1.68 -2.03
CA VAL A 224 -18.95 -2.66 -2.87
C VAL A 224 -18.44 -1.96 -4.13
N GLY A 225 -17.35 -2.44 -4.70
CA GLY A 225 -16.82 -1.81 -5.90
C GLY A 225 -15.59 -2.44 -6.51
N GLN A 226 -15.04 -1.67 -7.46
CA GLN A 226 -13.77 -1.91 -8.12
C GLN A 226 -12.74 -0.95 -7.53
N GLU A 227 -11.63 -1.50 -7.08
CA GLU A 227 -10.46 -0.77 -6.60
C GLU A 227 -9.23 -1.20 -7.41
N THR A 228 -8.53 -0.22 -7.98
CA THR A 228 -7.26 -0.44 -8.69
C THR A 228 -6.27 0.65 -8.31
N PHE A 229 -4.97 0.36 -8.35
CA PHE A 229 -3.94 1.38 -8.13
C PHE A 229 -2.75 1.20 -9.05
N ASP A 230 -2.24 2.30 -9.59
CA ASP A 230 -0.97 2.31 -10.30
C ASP A 230 0.09 2.96 -9.42
N VAL A 231 1.18 2.24 -9.16
CA VAL A 231 2.35 2.71 -8.42
C VAL A 231 3.55 2.80 -9.34
N GLU A 232 4.12 4.00 -9.45
CA GLU A 232 5.39 4.22 -10.16
C GLU A 232 6.50 4.48 -9.14
N LEU A 233 7.60 3.75 -9.23
CA LEU A 233 8.78 3.93 -8.39
C LEU A 233 10.00 4.27 -9.24
N ASN A 234 10.74 5.30 -8.82
CA ASN A 234 12.10 5.53 -9.28
C ASN A 234 13.06 5.11 -8.17
N ILE A 235 13.99 4.22 -8.51
CA ILE A 235 14.86 3.54 -7.55
C ILE A 235 16.31 3.84 -7.92
N SER A 236 17.13 4.21 -6.93
CA SER A 236 18.56 4.40 -7.11
C SER A 236 19.24 3.07 -7.45
N LEU A 237 19.97 2.99 -8.56
CA LEU A 237 20.79 1.83 -8.91
C LEU A 237 21.99 1.66 -7.97
N GLU A 238 22.45 2.75 -7.36
CA GLU A 238 23.60 2.74 -6.44
C GLU A 238 23.23 2.21 -5.05
N SER A 239 22.11 2.67 -4.49
CA SER A 239 21.72 2.34 -3.10
C SER A 239 20.52 1.40 -3.02
N GLY A 240 19.77 1.23 -4.11
CA GLY A 240 18.46 0.60 -4.13
C GLY A 240 17.36 1.45 -3.49
N ARG A 241 17.63 2.68 -3.01
CA ARG A 241 16.62 3.52 -2.34
C ARG A 241 15.52 3.99 -3.27
N ILE A 242 14.32 4.17 -2.75
CA ILE A 242 13.28 4.90 -3.47
C ILE A 242 13.74 6.36 -3.55
N LEU A 243 13.79 6.92 -4.76
CA LEU A 243 14.05 8.33 -5.01
C LEU A 243 12.74 9.10 -5.16
N ARG A 244 11.76 8.44 -5.79
CA ARG A 244 10.40 8.94 -5.97
C ARG A 244 9.45 7.76 -6.01
N ALA A 245 8.27 7.94 -5.42
CA ALA A 245 7.14 7.06 -5.60
C ALA A 245 5.88 7.88 -5.89
N THR A 246 5.03 7.41 -6.80
CA THR A 246 3.68 7.93 -6.94
C THR A 246 2.66 6.82 -6.95
N MET A 247 1.50 7.06 -6.36
CA MET A 247 0.34 6.18 -6.43
C MET A 247 -0.84 6.95 -6.98
N VAL A 248 -1.56 6.34 -7.92
CA VAL A 248 -2.88 6.78 -8.37
C VAL A 248 -3.88 5.68 -8.05
N ASN A 249 -4.86 6.00 -7.23
CA ASN A 249 -5.84 5.08 -6.68
C ASN A 249 -7.26 5.55 -7.03
N PRO A 250 -7.83 5.07 -8.15
CA PRO A 250 -9.26 5.14 -8.42
C PRO A 250 -10.02 4.00 -7.75
N VAL A 251 -11.09 4.36 -7.04
CA VAL A 251 -12.09 3.43 -6.51
C VAL A 251 -13.46 3.81 -7.04
N GLU A 252 -14.14 2.87 -7.68
CA GLU A 252 -15.54 3.02 -8.09
C GLU A 252 -16.43 2.15 -7.22
N THR A 253 -17.37 2.76 -6.50
CA THR A 253 -18.21 2.06 -5.55
C THR A 253 -19.69 2.38 -5.72
N VAL A 254 -20.53 1.43 -5.31
CA VAL A 254 -21.94 1.65 -5.00
C VAL A 254 -22.11 1.49 -3.50
N LEU A 255 -22.72 2.49 -2.86
CA LEU A 255 -22.98 2.52 -1.43
C LEU A 255 -24.48 2.54 -1.16
N ARG A 256 -24.88 1.94 -0.04
CA ARG A 256 -26.23 2.03 0.53
C ARG A 256 -26.14 2.17 2.04
N ASP A 257 -27.07 2.93 2.59
CA ASP A 257 -27.30 2.99 4.03
C ASP A 257 -28.38 1.96 4.34
N CYS A 258 -28.14 1.07 5.30
CA CYS A 258 -29.02 -0.05 5.63
C CYS A 258 -29.43 -0.01 7.11
N ALA A 259 -30.67 -0.40 7.38
CA ALA A 259 -31.22 -0.45 8.74
C ALA A 259 -30.86 -1.75 9.49
N ASP A 260 -30.47 -2.80 8.77
CA ASP A 260 -30.15 -4.13 9.29
C ASP A 260 -28.74 -4.60 8.90
N ILE A 261 -28.17 -5.51 9.68
CA ILE A 261 -26.81 -6.04 9.47
C ILE A 261 -26.77 -7.04 8.31
N GLU A 262 -27.91 -7.67 8.00
CA GLU A 262 -28.08 -8.57 6.87
C GLU A 262 -28.13 -7.82 5.53
N LEU A 263 -28.16 -6.48 5.55
CA LEU A 263 -28.16 -5.59 4.38
C LEU A 263 -29.35 -5.83 3.44
N THR A 264 -30.51 -6.15 4.02
CA THR A 264 -31.76 -6.46 3.29
C THR A 264 -32.73 -5.28 3.24
N ASP A 265 -32.67 -4.36 4.21
CA ASP A 265 -33.42 -3.12 4.30
C ASP A 265 -32.47 -1.94 4.09
N CYS A 266 -32.19 -1.65 2.81
CA CYS A 266 -31.26 -0.61 2.39
C CYS A 266 -31.94 0.45 1.54
N GLY A 267 -31.51 1.70 1.71
CA GLY A 267 -31.91 2.82 0.88
C GLY A 267 -31.43 2.73 -0.58
N GLU A 268 -31.66 3.81 -1.31
CA GLU A 268 -31.27 3.93 -2.72
C GLU A 268 -29.74 3.86 -2.90
N PRO A 269 -29.26 3.18 -3.97
CA PRO A 269 -27.83 3.09 -4.25
C PRO A 269 -27.25 4.45 -4.64
N ARG A 270 -26.08 4.77 -4.07
CA ARG A 270 -25.30 5.97 -4.39
C ARG A 270 -23.98 5.55 -5.01
N ARG A 271 -23.70 5.99 -6.24
CA ARG A 271 -22.38 5.81 -6.85
C ARG A 271 -21.40 6.82 -6.25
N ARG A 272 -20.20 6.37 -5.92
CA ARG A 272 -19.10 7.24 -5.51
C ARG A 272 -17.83 6.83 -6.23
N GLN A 273 -17.14 7.82 -6.77
CA GLN A 273 -15.76 7.68 -7.20
C GLN A 273 -14.86 8.31 -6.15
N ILE A 274 -13.85 7.55 -5.72
CA ILE A 274 -12.76 8.06 -4.90
C ILE A 274 -11.55 8.10 -5.81
N PHE A 275 -10.94 9.27 -5.92
CA PHE A 275 -9.67 9.42 -6.61
C PHE A 275 -8.65 9.89 -5.60
N ARG A 276 -7.58 9.12 -5.41
CA ARG A 276 -6.48 9.47 -4.52
C ARG A 276 -5.17 9.46 -5.27
N ARG A 277 -4.37 10.51 -5.11
CA ARG A 277 -3.02 10.60 -5.64
C ARG A 277 -2.05 10.83 -4.48
N VAL A 278 -0.98 10.06 -4.46
CA VAL A 278 0.09 10.14 -3.46
C VAL A 278 1.41 10.32 -4.18
N GLU A 279 2.29 11.14 -3.62
CA GLU A 279 3.66 11.30 -4.08
C GLU A 279 4.60 11.30 -2.88
N MET A 280 5.68 10.54 -2.98
CA MET A 280 6.79 10.55 -2.03
C MET A 280 8.07 10.90 -2.79
N LEU A 281 8.79 11.90 -2.30
CA LEU A 281 10.03 12.38 -2.90
C LEU A 281 11.14 12.31 -1.87
N ALA A 282 12.31 11.79 -2.26
CA ALA A 282 13.50 11.89 -1.44
C ALA A 282 13.79 13.38 -1.15
N ALA A 283 14.04 13.68 0.12
CA ALA A 283 14.45 14.98 0.59
C ALA A 283 15.96 14.96 0.87
N ASP A 284 16.62 16.05 0.50
CA ASP A 284 18.06 16.28 0.77
C ASP A 284 18.34 16.53 2.26
#